data_AF-A0A3C1ZEL7-F1
#
_entry.id   AF-A0A3C1ZEL7-F1
#
_cell.length_a   1.000
_cell.length_b   1.000
_cell.length_c   1.000
_cell.angle_alpha   90.00
_cell.angle_beta   90.00
_cell.angle_gamma   90.00
#
_symmetry.space_group_name_H-M   'P 1'
#
loop_
_entity.id
_entity.type
_entity.pdbx_description
1 polymer ?
#
loop_
_entity_poly.entity_id
_entity_poly.type
_entity_poly.pdbx_seq_one_letter_code
_entity_poly.pdbx_strand_id
1 'polypeptide(L)' 'MPTIQQLVRKGRTSLESTSKSPALDSCPQRRGV' A
#
# COMPACT_ATOMS: atom_id res chain seq x y z
N MET A 1 10.11 -2.51 -18.60
CA MET A 1 9.09 -3.52 -18.97
C MET A 1 9.69 -4.89 -18.76
N PRO A 2 9.23 -5.68 -17.78
CA PRO A 2 9.81 -6.99 -17.49
C PRO A 2 9.27 -8.09 -18.41
N THR A 3 10.10 -9.07 -18.74
CA THR A 3 9.72 -10.25 -19.54
C THR A 3 9.00 -11.31 -18.68
N ILE A 4 8.28 -12.23 -19.32
CA ILE A 4 7.56 -13.32 -18.62
C ILE A 4 8.52 -14.14 -17.74
N GLN A 5 9.71 -14.47 -18.25
CA GLN A 5 10.71 -15.22 -17.48
C GLN A 5 11.29 -14.44 -16.29
N GLN A 6 11.25 -13.10 -16.32
CA GLN A 6 11.60 -12.27 -15.18
C GLN A 6 10.50 -12.31 -14.12
N LEU A 7 9.23 -12.23 -14.52
CA LEU A 7 8.08 -12.31 -13.61
C LEU A 7 7.92 -13.69 -12.96
N VAL A 8 8.22 -14.78 -13.69
CA VAL A 8 8.18 -16.15 -13.16
C VAL A 8 9.26 -16.37 -12.08
N ARG A 9 10.47 -15.81 -12.27
CA ARG A 9 11.57 -15.91 -11.31
C ARG A 9 11.44 -14.91 -10.15
N LYS A 10 10.95 -13.71 -10.44
CA LYS A 10 10.76 -12.59 -9.51
C LYS A 10 9.44 -11.92 -9.85
N GLY A 11 8.40 -12.28 -9.10
CA GLY A 11 7.08 -11.66 -9.23
C GLY A 11 7.12 -10.15 -9.00
N ARG A 12 6.04 -9.45 -9.37
CA ARG A 12 5.91 -8.04 -9.02
C ARG A 12 5.65 -7.90 -7.53
N THR A 13 6.34 -6.99 -6.87
CA THR A 13 6.04 -6.60 -5.50
C THR A 13 4.96 -5.53 -5.50
N SER A 14 3.90 -5.74 -4.72
CA SER A 14 2.97 -4.63 -4.41
C SER A 14 3.70 -3.63 -3.53
N LEU A 15 3.49 -2.34 -3.77
CA LEU A 15 3.94 -1.31 -2.86
C LEU A 15 2.97 -1.28 -1.68
N GLU A 16 3.48 -1.35 -0.46
CA GLU A 16 2.68 -1.08 0.73
C GLU A 16 2.39 0.42 0.81
N SER A 17 1.10 0.78 0.81
CA SER A 17 0.67 2.16 0.98
C SER A 17 0.42 2.44 2.46
N THR A 18 1.21 3.32 3.07
CA THR A 18 0.91 3.85 4.39
C THR A 18 -0.11 4.98 4.27
N SER A 19 -1.08 5.02 5.18
CA SER A 19 -2.00 6.16 5.28
C SER A 19 -1.23 7.37 5.80
N LYS A 20 -1.39 8.53 5.15
CA LYS A 20 -0.86 9.80 5.64
C LYS A 20 -1.54 10.29 6.92
N SER A 21 -2.62 9.63 7.34
CA SER A 21 -3.40 10.00 8.52
C SER A 21 -3.71 8.74 9.37
N PRO A 22 -2.70 8.15 10.03
CA PRO A 22 -2.88 6.94 10.84
C PRO A 22 -3.81 7.19 12.03
N ALA A 23 -3.82 8.40 12.58
CA ALA A 23 -4.72 8.79 13.65
C ALA A 23 -6.21 8.72 13.27
N LEU A 24 -6.54 8.79 11.97
CA LEU A 24 -7.92 8.68 11.51
C LEU A 24 -8.37 7.22 11.37
N ASP A 25 -7.45 6.26 11.25
CA ASP A 25 -7.76 4.82 11.21
C ASP A 25 -8.91 4.48 10.25
N SER A 26 -8.87 5.08 9.06
CA SER A 26 -9.90 4.95 8.02
C SER A 26 -11.28 5.54 8.36
N CYS A 27 -11.42 6.27 9.47
CA CYS A 27 -12.58 7.08 9.79
C CYS A 27 -12.48 8.46 9.11
N PRO A 28 -13.56 9.02 8.53
CA PRO A 28 -13.51 10.36 7.94
C PRO A 28 -13.14 11.45 8.95
N GLN A 29 -13.57 11.34 10.21
CA GLN A 29 -13.30 12.32 11.28
C GLN A 29 -13.30 11.61 12.64
N ARG A 30 -12.31 11.88 13.50
CA ARG A 30 -12.32 11.44 14.91
C ARG A 30 -12.60 12.63 15.82
N ARG A 31 -13.43 12.42 16.86
CA ARG A 31 -13.74 13.45 17.86
C ARG A 31 -12.50 13.67 18.74
N GLY A 32 -11.98 14.90 18.76
CA GLY A 32 -11.00 15.33 19.77
C GLY A 32 -11.69 15.48 21.12
N VAL A 33 -10.92 15.35 22.20
CA VAL A 33 -11.40 15.73 23.54
C VAL A 33 -11.68 17.22 23.62
#